data_AF-A0AAJ1LNV2-F1
#
_entry.id   AF-A0AAJ1LNV2-F1
#
_cell.length_a   1.000
_cell.length_b   1.000
_cell.length_c   1.000
_cell.angle_alpha   90.00
_cell.angle_beta   90.00
_cell.angle_gamma   90.00
#
_symmetry.space_group_name_H-M   'P 1'
#
loop_
_entity.id
_entity.type
_entity.pdbx_description
1 polymer ?
#
loop_
_entity_poly.entity_id
_entity_poly.type
_entity_poly.pdbx_seq_one_letter_code
_entity_poly.pdbx_strand_id
1 'polypeptide(L)'
;MMKVFKMNDYDWVAAKNEEEAKNFYEEFIDWEEIEEYFVGEVSLKDKMHISIDELPDEEQRVATIEPVIHRGGETYVLRSFEWVIKRDNITNPCIIASTEY
;
A
#
# COMPACT_ATOMS: atom_id res chain seq x y z
N MET A 1 2.98 -15.31 5.27
CA MET A 1 1.98 -14.50 4.55
C MET A 1 2.43 -13.05 4.67
N MET A 2 2.34 -12.25 3.61
CA MET A 2 2.68 -10.84 3.71
C MET A 2 1.71 -10.14 4.66
N LYS A 3 2.27 -9.27 5.50
CA LYS A 3 1.60 -8.31 6.37
C LYS A 3 1.87 -6.92 5.81
N VAL A 4 1.17 -5.91 6.32
CA VAL A 4 1.43 -4.51 5.99
C VAL A 4 1.73 -3.75 7.27
N PHE A 5 2.78 -2.93 7.22
CA PHE A 5 3.24 -2.10 8.31
C PHE A 5 3.19 -0.64 7.87
N LYS A 6 2.57 0.22 8.68
CA LYS A 6 2.57 1.67 8.46
C LYS A 6 3.87 2.22 9.04
N MET A 7 4.76 2.70 8.17
CA MET A 7 6.13 3.10 8.52
C MET A 7 6.19 4.52 9.08
N ASN A 8 5.36 5.41 8.53
CA ASN A 8 5.16 6.77 8.99
C ASN A 8 3.77 7.22 8.54
N ASP A 9 3.48 8.52 8.58
CA ASP A 9 2.16 9.03 8.15
C ASP A 9 1.84 8.85 6.67
N TYR A 10 2.86 8.60 5.84
CA TYR A 10 2.74 8.60 4.39
C TYR A 10 2.90 7.23 3.76
N ASP A 11 3.66 6.32 4.37
CA ASP A 11 4.12 5.08 3.73
C ASP A 11 3.71 3.80 4.45
N TRP A 12 3.41 2.80 3.64
CA TRP A 12 3.09 1.44 4.05
C TRP A 12 4.00 0.45 3.34
N VAL A 13 4.59 -0.46 4.11
CA VAL A 13 5.46 -1.52 3.60
C VAL A 13 4.79 -2.87 3.75
N ALA A 14 4.73 -3.64 2.67
CA ALA A 14 4.38 -5.05 2.74
C ALA A 14 5.63 -5.87 3.09
N ALA A 15 5.60 -6.66 4.16
CA ALA A 15 6.70 -7.54 4.59
C ALA A 15 6.17 -8.77 5.35
N LYS A 16 6.98 -9.80 5.63
CA LYS A 16 6.52 -10.98 6.42
C LYS A 16 6.44 -10.67 7.91
N ASN A 17 7.25 -9.74 8.39
CA ASN A 17 7.30 -9.30 9.78
C ASN A 17 7.83 -7.85 9.87
N GLU A 18 7.78 -7.28 11.07
CA GLU A 18 8.18 -5.90 11.35
C GLU A 18 9.66 -5.64 11.07
N GLU A 19 10.55 -6.57 11.46
CA GLU A 19 11.99 -6.45 11.24
C GLU A 19 12.31 -6.36 9.74
N GLU A 20 11.68 -7.21 8.92
CA GLU A 20 11.84 -7.19 7.47
C GLU A 20 11.28 -5.89 6.86
N ALA A 21 10.20 -5.32 7.41
CA ALA A 21 9.67 -4.03 6.97
C ALA A 21 10.62 -2.87 7.28
N LYS A 22 11.16 -2.82 8.51
CA LYS A 22 12.10 -1.78 8.95
C LYS A 22 13.43 -1.86 8.19
N ASN A 23 14.00 -3.06 8.07
CA ASN A 23 15.25 -3.27 7.31
C ASN A 23 15.11 -2.87 5.84
N PHE A 24 13.96 -3.13 5.21
CA PHE A 24 13.68 -2.67 3.85
C PHE A 24 13.58 -1.14 3.79
N TYR A 25 12.91 -0.52 4.78
CA TYR A 25 12.63 0.91 4.76
C TYR A 25 13.85 1.77 5.16
N GLU A 26 14.85 1.19 5.83
CA GLU A 26 16.16 1.81 6.12
C GLU A 26 16.93 2.22 4.85
N GLU A 27 16.58 1.66 3.69
CA GLU A 27 17.15 2.10 2.40
C GLU A 27 16.70 3.51 1.99
N PHE A 28 15.63 4.04 2.60
CA PHE A 28 15.02 5.33 2.24
C PHE A 28 15.25 6.41 3.30
N ILE A 29 15.30 6.04 4.57
CA ILE A 29 15.49 6.94 5.71
C ILE A 29 16.33 6.28 6.82
N ASP A 30 16.87 7.09 7.74
CA ASP A 30 17.71 6.58 8.84
C ASP A 30 16.91 5.77 9.87
N TRP A 31 17.55 4.78 10.50
CA TRP A 31 16.91 3.91 11.51
C TRP A 31 16.30 4.69 12.68
N GLU A 32 16.94 5.77 13.13
CA GLU A 32 16.41 6.61 14.21
C GLU A 32 15.06 7.25 13.84
N GLU A 33 14.89 7.67 12.57
CA GLU A 33 13.63 8.21 12.07
C GLU A 33 12.55 7.12 11.97
N ILE A 34 12.94 5.90 11.55
CA ILE A 34 12.04 4.75 11.55
C ILE A 34 11.51 4.48 12.95
N GLU A 35 12.37 4.45 13.96
CA GLU A 35 11.93 4.22 15.34
C GLU A 35 11.02 5.32 15.89
N GLU A 36 11.22 6.57 15.47
CA GLU A 36 10.38 7.70 15.87
C GLU A 36 8.98 7.64 15.24
N TYR A 37 8.88 7.32 13.95
CA TYR A 37 7.64 7.45 13.18
C TYR A 37 6.87 6.14 12.97
N PHE A 38 7.47 4.99 13.27
CA PHE A 38 6.85 3.68 13.04
C PHE A 38 5.53 3.53 13.81
N VAL A 39 4.46 3.23 13.08
CA VAL A 39 3.11 3.10 13.65
C VAL A 39 2.80 1.64 14.01
N GLY A 40 3.18 0.67 13.17
CA GLY A 40 2.93 -0.75 13.42
C GLY A 40 2.21 -1.50 12.29
N GLU A 41 1.88 -2.75 12.57
CA GLU A 41 1.10 -3.62 11.69
C GLU A 41 -0.34 -3.10 11.53
N VAL A 42 -0.86 -3.06 10.30
CA VAL A 42 -2.23 -2.64 9.97
C VAL A 42 -3.05 -3.79 9.41
N SER A 43 -4.38 -3.63 9.33
CA SER A 43 -5.24 -4.70 8.85
C SER A 43 -5.07 -4.91 7.34
N LEU A 44 -4.97 -6.16 6.90
CA LEU A 44 -5.04 -6.46 5.46
C LEU A 44 -6.39 -6.09 4.81
N LYS A 45 -7.42 -5.81 5.64
CA LYS A 45 -8.72 -5.30 5.20
C LYS A 45 -8.75 -3.78 5.01
N ASP A 46 -7.74 -3.07 5.53
CA ASP A 46 -7.57 -1.64 5.28
C ASP A 46 -7.31 -1.43 3.80
N LYS A 47 -7.71 -0.25 3.31
CA LYS A 47 -7.77 0.04 1.88
C LYS A 47 -6.79 1.13 1.49
N MET A 48 -6.28 1.01 0.28
CA MET A 48 -5.48 2.02 -0.40
C MET A 48 -6.16 2.48 -1.69
N HIS A 49 -5.75 3.64 -2.18
CA HIS A 49 -6.15 4.14 -3.48
C HIS A 49 -5.36 3.40 -4.56
N ILE A 50 -6.06 2.90 -5.57
CA ILE A 50 -5.47 2.32 -6.77
C ILE A 50 -6.03 3.11 -7.95
N SER A 51 -5.16 3.56 -8.86
CA SER A 51 -5.61 4.22 -10.07
C SER A 51 -6.43 3.23 -10.90
N ILE A 52 -7.57 3.69 -11.45
CA ILE A 52 -8.37 2.83 -12.34
C ILE A 52 -7.53 2.37 -13.53
N ASP A 53 -6.59 3.19 -14.02
CA ASP A 53 -5.74 2.86 -15.16
C ASP A 53 -4.74 1.73 -14.84
N GLU A 54 -4.50 1.43 -13.56
CA GLU A 54 -3.67 0.30 -13.11
C GLU A 54 -4.46 -1.01 -12.93
N LEU A 55 -5.79 -0.96 -13.09
CA LEU A 55 -6.64 -2.15 -13.02
C LEU A 55 -6.66 -2.89 -14.36
N PRO A 56 -6.85 -4.22 -14.35
CA PRO A 56 -7.17 -4.96 -15.58
C PRO A 56 -8.44 -4.42 -16.25
N ASP A 57 -8.52 -4.46 -17.59
CA ASP A 57 -9.65 -3.93 -18.39
C ASP A 57 -11.04 -4.42 -17.95
N GLU A 58 -11.12 -5.65 -17.44
CA GLU A 58 -12.36 -6.22 -16.89
C GLU A 58 -12.79 -5.51 -15.60
N GLU A 59 -11.83 -5.20 -14.73
CA GLU A 59 -12.08 -4.46 -13.50
C GLU A 59 -12.28 -2.97 -13.73
N GLN A 60 -11.63 -2.37 -14.73
CA GLN A 60 -11.90 -0.99 -15.12
C GLN A 60 -13.38 -0.78 -15.45
N ARG A 61 -13.99 -1.74 -16.16
CA ARG A 61 -15.43 -1.71 -16.48
C ARG A 61 -16.30 -1.82 -15.24
N VAL A 62 -15.94 -2.63 -14.25
CA VAL A 62 -16.67 -2.73 -12.98
C VAL A 62 -16.47 -1.48 -12.11
N ALA A 63 -15.28 -0.87 -12.14
CA ALA A 63 -14.98 0.35 -11.40
C ALA A 63 -15.90 1.53 -11.80
N THR A 64 -16.43 1.54 -13.04
CA THR A 64 -17.38 2.57 -13.48
C THR A 64 -18.75 2.54 -12.78
N ILE A 65 -19.07 1.47 -12.04
CA ILE A 65 -20.30 1.36 -11.24
C ILE A 65 -20.05 1.33 -9.73
N GLU A 66 -18.78 1.33 -9.29
CA GLU A 66 -18.39 1.45 -7.89
C GLU A 66 -18.26 2.94 -7.49
N PRO A 67 -18.30 3.26 -6.18
CA PRO A 67 -17.91 4.59 -5.72
C PRO A 67 -16.44 4.85 -6.07
N VAL A 68 -16.20 5.84 -6.92
CA VAL A 68 -14.86 6.28 -7.33
C VAL A 68 -14.46 7.56 -6.60
N ILE A 69 -13.15 7.75 -6.44
CA ILE A 69 -12.56 8.94 -5.81
C ILE A 69 -11.84 9.72 -6.90
N HIS A 70 -12.22 10.98 -7.10
CA HIS A 70 -11.54 11.89 -8.03
C HIS A 70 -10.58 12.79 -7.26
N ARG A 71 -9.28 12.72 -7.57
CA ARG A 71 -8.25 13.55 -6.94
C ARG A 71 -7.14 13.83 -7.94
N GLY A 72 -6.66 15.08 -8.00
CA GLY A 72 -5.55 15.45 -8.88
C GLY A 72 -5.81 15.28 -10.39
N GLY A 73 -7.07 15.13 -10.82
CA GLY A 73 -7.41 14.82 -12.21
C GLY A 73 -7.44 13.32 -12.53
N GLU A 74 -7.07 12.47 -11.57
CA GLU A 74 -7.10 11.02 -11.69
C GLU A 74 -8.33 10.43 -10.99
N THR A 75 -8.69 9.21 -11.38
CA THR A 75 -9.80 8.46 -10.80
C THR A 75 -9.25 7.21 -10.12
N TYR A 76 -9.56 7.08 -8.83
CA TYR A 76 -9.10 5.98 -7.99
C TYR A 76 -10.27 5.15 -7.49
N VAL A 77 -10.00 3.87 -7.25
CA VAL A 77 -10.85 2.99 -6.45
C VAL A 77 -10.13 2.59 -5.17
N LEU A 78 -10.91 2.14 -4.19
CA LEU A 78 -10.35 1.56 -2.98
C LEU A 78 -10.24 0.04 -3.12
N ARG A 79 -9.05 -0.49 -2.89
CA ARG A 79 -8.78 -1.93 -2.79
C ARG A 79 -8.07 -2.21 -1.48
N SER A 80 -8.34 -3.39 -0.91
CA SER A 80 -7.69 -3.79 0.33
C SER A 80 -6.23 -4.18 0.08
N PHE A 81 -5.38 -4.04 1.09
CA PHE A 81 -4.00 -4.54 1.00
C PHE A 81 -3.95 -6.04 0.65
N GLU A 82 -4.88 -6.84 1.19
CA GLU A 82 -5.00 -8.26 0.83
C GLU A 82 -5.19 -8.47 -0.68
N TRP A 83 -6.03 -7.64 -1.31
CA TRP A 83 -6.32 -7.74 -2.74
C TRP A 83 -5.08 -7.40 -3.56
N VAL A 84 -4.37 -6.33 -3.21
CA VAL A 84 -3.16 -5.88 -3.92
C VAL A 84 -2.05 -6.92 -3.81
N ILE A 85 -1.77 -7.44 -2.61
CA ILE A 85 -0.76 -8.49 -2.38
C ILE A 85 -1.02 -9.71 -3.25
N LYS A 86 -2.29 -10.13 -3.39
CA LYS A 86 -2.68 -11.29 -4.19
C LYS A 86 -2.56 -11.01 -5.69
N ARG A 87 -3.03 -9.86 -6.17
CA ARG A 87 -2.97 -9.46 -7.58
C ARG A 87 -1.53 -9.41 -8.06
N ASP A 88 -0.68 -8.71 -7.32
CA ASP A 88 0.69 -8.41 -7.73
C ASP A 88 1.66 -9.53 -7.34
N ASN A 89 1.15 -10.60 -6.72
CA ASN A 89 1.92 -11.74 -6.23
C ASN A 89 3.13 -11.28 -5.40
N ILE A 90 2.89 -10.36 -4.46
CA ILE A 90 3.95 -9.76 -3.65
C ILE A 90 4.55 -10.83 -2.73
N THR A 91 5.83 -11.14 -2.94
CA THR A 91 6.59 -12.12 -2.15
C THR A 91 7.80 -11.53 -1.42
N ASN A 92 8.21 -10.31 -1.80
CA ASN A 92 9.35 -9.60 -1.26
C ASN A 92 8.90 -8.26 -0.65
N PRO A 93 9.69 -7.68 0.27
CA PRO A 93 9.40 -6.37 0.84
C PRO A 93 9.28 -5.28 -0.22
N CYS A 94 8.26 -4.45 -0.11
CA CYS A 94 8.07 -3.28 -0.97
C CYS A 94 7.20 -2.22 -0.30
N ILE A 95 7.34 -0.96 -0.72
CA ILE A 95 6.35 0.08 -0.44
C ILE A 95 5.08 -0.32 -1.20
N ILE A 96 4.02 -0.70 -0.48
CA ILE A 96 2.75 -1.11 -1.07
C ILE A 96 1.80 0.07 -1.25
N ALA A 97 1.92 1.11 -0.43
CA ALA A 97 1.19 2.35 -0.59
C ALA A 97 2.04 3.52 -0.10
N SER A 98 1.92 4.64 -0.80
CA SER A 98 2.43 5.95 -0.37
C SER A 98 1.36 7.01 -0.60
N THR A 99 1.38 8.06 0.21
CA THR A 99 0.54 9.26 0.04
C THR A 99 1.36 10.53 -0.16
N GLU A 100 2.67 10.40 -0.36
CA GLU A 100 3.53 11.50 -0.78
C GLU A 100 3.20 11.89 -2.24
N TYR A 101 3.23 13.20 -2.51
CA TYR A 101 2.82 13.82 -3.79
C TYR A 101 4.02 14.28 -4.60
#